data_AF-A0A4R6UQM0-F1
#
_entry.id   AF-A0A4R6UQM0-F1
#
_cell.length_a   1.000
_cell.length_b   1.000
_cell.length_c   1.000
_cell.angle_alpha   90.00
_cell.angle_beta   90.00
_cell.angle_gamma   90.00
#
_symmetry.space_group_name_H-M   'P 1'
#
loop_
_entity.id
_entity.type
_entity.pdbx_description
1 polymer ?
#
loop_
_entity_poly.entity_id
_entity_poly.type
_entity_poly.pdbx_seq_one_letter_code
_entity_poly.pdbx_strand_id
1 'polypeptide(L)'
;MIERQLSLPVEADTLALGAVLAHWLEPGETLHLHGDLGAGKTTLVRGLLRALDYEGPVKSPTYTLVESYPLAGKTIHHFDLYRITDPEELEFLGLDEYFRPDSIALIEWPERGQGGLPPPVARLELSRQGDGRLARLQLDEKRTNALDFLLKSTQY
;
A
#
# COMPACT_ATOMS: atom_id res chain seq x y z
N MET A 1 9.09 10.51 11.27
CA MET A 1 9.20 9.59 10.12
C MET A 1 10.56 9.79 9.47
N ILE A 2 11.25 8.71 9.16
CA ILE A 2 12.52 8.67 8.44
C ILE A 2 12.22 8.40 6.98
N GLU A 3 12.93 9.09 6.07
CA GLU A 3 12.82 8.86 4.64
C GLU A 3 13.80 7.77 4.18
N ARG A 4 13.34 6.91 3.28
CA ARG A 4 14.14 5.93 2.53
C ARG A 4 13.79 5.99 1.05
N GLN A 5 14.80 5.83 0.20
CA GLN A 5 14.62 5.79 -1.25
C GLN A 5 15.18 4.49 -1.81
N LEU A 6 14.40 3.82 -2.66
CA LEU A 6 14.76 2.57 -3.29
C LEU A 6 14.55 2.66 -4.80
N SER A 7 15.59 2.29 -5.56
CA SER A 7 15.48 2.12 -7.00
C SER A 7 14.86 0.76 -7.32
N LEU A 8 13.85 0.76 -8.19
CA LEU A 8 13.08 -0.41 -8.62
C LEU A 8 13.20 -0.52 -10.15
N PRO A 9 14.32 -1.01 -10.69
CA PRO A 9 14.60 -1.01 -12.12
C PRO A 9 13.60 -1.83 -12.95
N VAL A 10 13.00 -2.88 -12.39
CA VAL A 10 12.00 -3.71 -13.07
C VAL A 10 10.73 -3.91 -12.24
N GLU A 11 9.65 -4.37 -12.88
CA GLU A 11 8.37 -4.65 -12.21
C GLU A 11 8.52 -5.64 -11.04
N ALA A 12 9.40 -6.63 -11.19
CA ALA A 12 9.71 -7.61 -10.14
C ALA A 12 10.21 -6.96 -8.84
N ASP A 13 10.93 -5.84 -8.92
CA ASP A 13 11.39 -5.12 -7.72
C ASP A 13 10.24 -4.44 -6.99
N THR A 14 9.23 -3.96 -7.73
CA THR A 14 8.00 -3.40 -7.13
C THR A 14 7.18 -4.48 -6.43
N LEU A 15 7.11 -5.68 -7.02
CA LEU A 15 6.49 -6.84 -6.39
C LEU A 15 7.25 -7.27 -5.12
N ALA A 16 8.58 -7.34 -5.21
CA ALA A 16 9.45 -7.69 -4.09
C ALA A 16 9.35 -6.67 -2.95
N LEU A 17 9.30 -5.37 -3.27
CA LEU A 17 9.05 -4.33 -2.26
C LEU A 17 7.71 -4.56 -1.56
N GLY A 18 6.64 -4.82 -2.32
CA GLY A 18 5.33 -5.16 -1.74
C GLY A 18 5.42 -6.36 -0.77
N ALA A 19 6.15 -7.41 -1.16
CA ALA A 19 6.38 -8.57 -0.32
C ALA A 19 7.12 -8.23 0.99
N VAL A 20 8.15 -7.38 0.92
CA VAL A 20 8.89 -6.92 2.10
C VAL A 20 7.98 -6.12 3.05
N LEU A 21 7.13 -5.24 2.52
CA LEU A 21 6.19 -4.45 3.32
C LEU A 21 5.16 -5.32 4.05
N ALA A 22 4.77 -6.45 3.46
CA ALA A 22 3.80 -7.38 4.05
C ALA A 22 4.23 -7.92 5.43
N HIS A 23 5.54 -8.00 5.70
CA HIS A 23 6.09 -8.64 6.89
C HIS A 23 5.92 -7.83 8.18
N TRP A 24 5.65 -6.53 8.09
CA TRP A 24 5.54 -5.66 9.27
C TRP A 24 4.23 -4.86 9.35
N LEU A 25 3.32 -5.04 8.38
CA LEU A 25 1.99 -4.49 8.46
C LEU A 25 1.12 -5.34 9.39
N GLU A 26 0.59 -4.70 10.42
CA GLU A 26 -0.25 -5.32 11.44
C GLU A 26 -1.72 -4.95 11.24
N PRO A 27 -2.68 -5.80 11.65
CA PRO A 27 -4.09 -5.42 11.68
C PRO A 27 -4.33 -4.12 12.48
N GLY A 28 -5.28 -3.30 12.01
CA GLY A 28 -5.56 -1.96 12.50
C GLY A 28 -4.75 -0.85 11.82
N GLU A 29 -3.85 -1.18 10.90
CA GLU A 29 -2.95 -0.22 10.27
C GLU A 29 -3.34 0.17 8.84
N THR A 30 -2.94 1.37 8.43
CA THR A 30 -3.10 1.84 7.05
C THR A 30 -1.76 2.17 6.40
N LEU A 31 -1.63 1.81 5.12
CA LEU A 31 -0.51 2.16 4.25
C LEU A 31 -1.03 3.09 3.14
N HIS A 32 -0.43 4.26 3.04
CA HIS A 32 -0.80 5.29 2.06
C HIS A 32 0.12 5.23 0.85
N LEU A 33 -0.46 5.04 -0.33
CA LEU A 33 0.22 4.85 -1.61
C LEU A 33 -0.02 6.04 -2.54
N HIS A 34 1.05 6.79 -2.79
CA HIS A 34 1.07 7.95 -3.66
C HIS A 34 1.81 7.64 -4.97
N GLY A 35 1.55 8.46 -5.98
CA GLY A 35 2.22 8.40 -7.28
C GLY A 35 1.23 8.50 -8.43
N ASP A 36 1.73 8.85 -9.61
CA ASP A 36 0.91 9.07 -10.79
C ASP A 36 0.18 7.82 -11.29
N LEU A 37 -0.73 8.01 -12.25
CA LEU A 37 -1.38 6.91 -12.96
C LEU A 37 -0.32 6.03 -13.64
N GLY A 38 -0.39 4.72 -13.38
CA GLY A 38 0.61 3.77 -13.89
C GLY A 38 1.98 3.82 -13.19
N ALA A 39 2.10 4.49 -12.04
CA ALA A 39 3.32 4.48 -11.22
C ALA A 39 3.66 3.09 -10.65
N GLY A 40 2.68 2.18 -10.56
CA GLY A 40 2.88 0.80 -10.07
C GLY A 40 2.29 0.53 -8.69
N LYS A 41 1.41 1.39 -8.17
CA LYS A 41 0.75 1.23 -6.86
C LYS A 41 0.02 -0.11 -6.74
N THR A 42 -0.83 -0.46 -7.71
CA THR A 42 -1.50 -1.77 -7.72
C THR A 42 -0.54 -2.95 -7.90
N THR A 43 0.59 -2.77 -8.58
CA THR A 43 1.65 -3.80 -8.66
C THR A 43 2.27 -4.05 -7.28
N LEU A 44 2.55 -2.98 -6.52
CA LEU A 44 3.02 -3.09 -5.13
C LEU A 44 2.01 -3.83 -4.26
N VAL A 45 0.71 -3.47 -4.33
CA VAL A 45 -0.38 -4.16 -3.61
C VAL A 45 -0.42 -5.64 -3.96
N ARG A 46 -0.26 -6.00 -5.23
CA ARG A 46 -0.19 -7.39 -5.67
C ARG A 46 0.98 -8.12 -5.03
N GLY A 47 2.17 -7.53 -5.02
CA GLY A 47 3.35 -8.12 -4.36
C GLY A 47 3.11 -8.39 -2.88
N LEU A 48 2.49 -7.45 -2.19
CA LEU A 48 2.11 -7.56 -0.78
C LEU A 48 1.12 -8.71 -0.54
N LEU A 49 0.03 -8.76 -1.31
CA LEU A 49 -0.98 -9.81 -1.17
C LEU A 49 -0.42 -11.20 -1.47
N ARG A 50 0.44 -11.32 -2.48
CA ARG A 50 1.11 -12.60 -2.82
C ARG A 50 2.01 -13.09 -1.69
N ALA A 51 2.72 -12.19 -1.00
CA ALA A 51 3.55 -12.55 0.15
C ALA A 51 2.75 -12.95 1.39
N LEU A 52 1.43 -12.70 1.38
CA LEU A 52 0.50 -13.14 2.42
C LEU A 52 -0.37 -14.33 1.94
N ASP A 53 0.13 -15.07 0.96
CA ASP A 53 -0.51 -16.29 0.42
C ASP A 53 -1.90 -16.06 -0.21
N TYR A 54 -2.25 -14.83 -0.59
CA TYR A 54 -3.43 -14.60 -1.43
C TYR A 54 -3.14 -15.07 -2.85
N GLU A 55 -3.92 -16.01 -3.37
CA GLU A 55 -3.76 -16.57 -4.73
C GLU A 55 -4.75 -15.99 -5.76
N GLY A 56 -5.79 -15.28 -5.30
CA GLY A 56 -6.83 -14.73 -6.17
C GLY A 56 -6.37 -13.60 -7.09
N PRO A 57 -7.25 -13.09 -7.97
CA PRO A 57 -6.95 -11.93 -8.82
C PRO A 57 -6.77 -10.67 -7.97
N VAL A 58 -5.78 -9.85 -8.32
CA VAL A 58 -5.53 -8.53 -7.71
C VAL A 58 -5.53 -7.49 -8.83
N LYS A 59 -6.57 -6.66 -8.85
CA LYS A 59 -6.80 -5.59 -9.83
C LYS A 59 -6.99 -4.27 -9.09
N SER A 60 -6.81 -3.15 -9.78
CA SER A 60 -7.16 -1.86 -9.17
C SER A 60 -8.69 -1.76 -9.01
N PRO A 61 -9.18 -1.39 -7.81
CA PRO A 61 -10.60 -1.16 -7.55
C PRO A 61 -11.06 0.23 -8.02
N THR A 62 -10.45 0.85 -9.02
CA THR A 62 -10.79 2.22 -9.47
C THR A 62 -12.31 2.48 -9.64
N TYR A 63 -13.11 1.49 -10.04
CA TYR A 63 -14.57 1.64 -10.19
C TYR A 63 -15.38 1.17 -8.97
N THR A 64 -14.87 0.20 -8.20
CA THR A 64 -15.54 -0.30 -6.99
C THR A 64 -15.13 0.48 -5.75
N LEU A 65 -14.13 1.37 -5.87
CA LEU A 65 -13.42 2.12 -4.85
C LEU A 65 -12.64 1.25 -3.86
N VAL A 66 -13.20 0.11 -3.46
CA VAL A 66 -12.59 -0.86 -2.56
C VAL A 66 -12.67 -2.28 -3.14
N GLU A 67 -11.66 -3.09 -2.86
CA GLU A 67 -11.67 -4.54 -3.00
C GLU A 67 -11.14 -5.16 -1.70
N SER A 68 -11.78 -6.22 -1.23
CA SER A 68 -11.48 -6.87 0.05
C SER A 68 -10.90 -8.26 -0.18
N TYR A 69 -9.75 -8.51 0.44
CA TYR A 69 -9.00 -9.75 0.31
C TYR A 69 -8.97 -10.45 1.68
N PRO A 70 -9.85 -11.45 1.90
CA PRO A 70 -9.84 -12.20 3.15
C PRO A 70 -8.59 -13.10 3.21
N LEU A 71 -7.88 -13.03 4.34
CA LEU A 71 -6.70 -13.82 4.65
C LEU A 71 -6.90 -14.56 5.98
N ALA A 72 -6.00 -15.48 6.30
CA ALA A 72 -6.02 -16.15 7.61
C ALA A 72 -5.80 -15.12 8.74
N GLY A 73 -6.86 -14.84 9.51
CA GLY A 73 -6.80 -14.00 10.71
C GLY A 73 -6.89 -12.48 10.49
N LYS A 74 -7.02 -12.01 9.24
CA LYS A 74 -7.21 -10.58 8.92
C LYS A 74 -7.81 -10.38 7.52
N THR A 75 -8.34 -9.19 7.25
CA THR A 75 -8.77 -8.79 5.90
C THR A 75 -7.92 -7.63 5.40
N ILE A 76 -7.51 -7.67 4.14
CA ILE A 76 -6.87 -6.51 3.49
C ILE A 76 -7.89 -5.79 2.63
N HIS A 77 -8.08 -4.50 2.88
CA HIS A 77 -8.90 -3.63 2.05
C HIS A 77 -8.00 -2.77 1.19
N HIS A 78 -8.11 -2.93 -0.13
CA HIS A 78 -7.42 -2.10 -1.09
C HIS A 78 -8.38 -1.03 -1.57
N PHE A 79 -8.04 0.23 -1.32
CA PHE A 79 -8.77 1.39 -1.79
C PHE A 79 -8.04 2.04 -2.97
N ASP A 80 -8.79 2.46 -3.98
CA ASP A 80 -8.33 3.35 -5.04
C ASP A 80 -9.25 4.57 -5.12
N LEU A 81 -8.77 5.68 -4.58
CA LEU A 81 -9.53 6.92 -4.46
C LEU A 81 -9.35 7.85 -5.67
N TYR A 82 -8.70 7.40 -6.75
CA TYR A 82 -8.39 8.23 -7.92
C TYR A 82 -9.59 9.01 -8.47
N ARG A 83 -10.78 8.42 -8.41
CA ARG A 83 -12.03 9.00 -8.94
C ARG A 83 -12.81 9.86 -7.94
N ILE A 84 -12.44 9.86 -6.67
CA ILE A 84 -13.10 10.68 -5.66
C ILE A 84 -12.74 12.14 -5.93
N THR A 85 -13.78 12.95 -6.11
CA THR A 85 -13.65 14.38 -6.35
C THR A 85 -13.93 15.20 -5.10
N ASP A 86 -14.85 14.72 -4.26
CA ASP A 86 -15.20 15.32 -2.99
C ASP A 86 -14.94 14.31 -1.85
N PRO A 87 -14.07 14.63 -0.87
CA PRO A 87 -13.81 13.76 0.27
C PRO A 87 -15.07 13.37 1.07
N GLU A 88 -16.13 14.20 1.05
CA GLU A 88 -17.41 13.87 1.70
C GLU A 88 -18.07 12.62 1.10
N GLU A 89 -17.77 12.28 -0.17
CA GLU A 89 -18.24 11.03 -0.81
C GLU A 89 -17.79 9.78 -0.03
N LEU A 90 -16.66 9.86 0.67
CA LEU A 90 -16.13 8.76 1.47
C LEU A 90 -16.95 8.51 2.74
N GLU A 91 -17.55 9.53 3.33
CA GLU A 91 -18.38 9.36 4.53
C GLU A 91 -19.58 8.46 4.25
N PHE A 92 -20.12 8.51 3.02
CA PHE A 92 -21.23 7.66 2.58
C PHE A 92 -20.83 6.21 2.29
N LEU A 93 -19.54 5.89 2.18
CA LEU A 93 -19.07 4.52 1.95
C LEU A 93 -19.10 3.64 3.21
N GLY A 94 -19.33 4.23 4.39
CA GLY A 94 -19.26 3.50 5.65
C GLY A 94 -17.85 3.01 5.94
N LEU A 95 -16.84 3.89 5.81
CA LEU A 95 -15.42 3.57 5.98
C LEU A 95 -15.09 2.87 7.31
N ASP A 96 -15.87 3.12 8.36
CA ASP A 96 -15.73 2.49 9.67
C ASP A 96 -15.81 0.96 9.61
N GLU A 97 -16.53 0.39 8.64
CA GLU A 97 -16.62 -1.07 8.45
C GLU A 97 -15.32 -1.68 7.90
N TYR A 98 -14.48 -0.86 7.26
CA TYR A 98 -13.23 -1.28 6.63
C TYR A 98 -12.00 -0.98 7.49
N PHE A 99 -12.08 -0.06 8.45
CA PHE A 99 -10.98 0.29 9.35
C PHE A 99 -11.12 -0.39 10.70
N ARG A 100 -11.32 -1.71 10.67
CA ARG A 100 -11.48 -2.53 11.86
C ARG A 100 -10.14 -2.98 12.44
N PRO A 101 -10.05 -3.29 13.74
CA PRO A 101 -8.81 -3.79 14.36
C PRO A 101 -8.25 -5.07 13.73
N ASP A 102 -9.07 -5.85 13.02
CA ASP A 102 -8.70 -7.09 12.32
C ASP A 102 -8.45 -6.87 10.81
N SER A 103 -8.26 -5.62 10.37
CA SER A 103 -8.10 -5.27 8.96
C SER A 103 -6.84 -4.44 8.68
N ILE A 104 -6.33 -4.50 7.45
CA ILE A 104 -5.25 -3.62 6.97
C ILE A 104 -5.80 -2.86 5.77
N ALA A 105 -5.63 -1.54 5.74
CA ALA A 105 -6.04 -0.74 4.58
C ALA A 105 -4.83 -0.30 3.75
N LEU A 106 -4.87 -0.59 2.44
CA LEU A 106 -3.92 -0.12 1.44
C LEU A 106 -4.62 0.94 0.61
N ILE A 107 -4.22 2.20 0.73
CA ILE A 107 -4.99 3.32 0.18
C ILE A 107 -4.19 3.98 -0.94
N GLU A 108 -4.62 3.80 -2.19
CA GLU A 108 -4.10 4.56 -3.33
C GLU A 108 -4.78 5.94 -3.41
N TRP A 109 -3.98 6.97 -3.73
CA TRP A 109 -4.43 8.37 -3.81
C TRP A 109 -5.08 8.89 -2.51
N PRO A 110 -4.48 8.69 -1.33
CA PRO A 110 -5.07 9.09 -0.06
C PRO A 110 -5.31 10.62 0.05
N GLU A 111 -4.63 11.43 -0.77
CA GLU A 111 -4.90 12.87 -0.90
C GLU A 111 -6.32 13.19 -1.36
N ARG A 112 -7.05 12.23 -1.95
CA ARG A 112 -8.47 12.36 -2.33
C ARG A 112 -9.42 12.11 -1.16
N GLY A 113 -8.94 11.54 -0.07
CA GLY A 113 -9.70 11.29 1.16
C GLY A 113 -9.30 12.17 2.34
N GLN A 114 -8.83 13.39 2.07
CA GLN A 114 -8.40 14.30 3.13
C GLN A 114 -9.52 14.54 4.16
N GLY A 115 -9.19 14.39 5.44
CA GLY A 115 -10.12 14.59 6.55
C GLY A 115 -10.83 13.32 7.03
N GLY A 116 -10.98 12.29 6.19
CA GLY A 116 -11.73 11.07 6.53
C GLY A 116 -10.88 9.80 6.71
N LEU A 117 -9.60 9.82 6.35
CA LEU A 117 -8.74 8.64 6.41
C LEU A 117 -7.97 8.52 7.74
N PRO A 118 -7.81 7.31 8.29
CA PRO A 118 -6.92 7.07 9.43
C PRO A 118 -5.47 7.46 9.12
N PRO A 119 -4.69 7.86 10.14
CA PRO A 119 -3.29 8.17 9.94
C PRO A 119 -2.50 6.92 9.50
N PRO A 120 -1.63 7.05 8.48
CA PRO A 120 -0.85 5.91 8.03
C PRO A 120 0.30 5.58 8.97
N VAL A 121 0.60 4.29 9.09
CA VAL A 121 1.86 3.83 9.70
C VAL A 121 3.06 4.04 8.76
N ALA A 122 2.79 4.17 7.47
CA ALA A 122 3.78 4.40 6.43
C ALA A 122 3.17 5.12 5.23
N ARG A 123 3.97 5.99 4.60
CA ARG A 123 3.64 6.56 3.28
C ARG A 123 4.65 6.08 2.27
N LEU A 124 4.18 5.71 1.09
CA LEU A 124 5.03 5.28 -0.02
C LEU A 124 4.62 6.04 -1.27
N GLU A 125 5.58 6.73 -1.89
CA GLU A 125 5.43 7.40 -3.17
C GLU A 125 6.17 6.61 -4.26
N LEU A 126 5.47 6.23 -5.33
CA LEU A 126 6.07 5.66 -6.53
C LEU A 126 6.14 6.71 -7.63
N SER A 127 7.32 6.87 -8.22
CA SER A 127 7.54 7.73 -9.38
C SER A 127 8.29 6.98 -10.48
N ARG A 128 8.16 7.42 -11.73
CA ARG A 128 8.91 6.85 -12.85
C ARG A 128 10.36 7.31 -12.80
N GLN A 129 11.29 6.39 -13.05
CA GLN A 129 12.72 6.68 -13.14
C GLN A 129 13.32 5.90 -14.32
N GLY A 130 13.43 6.55 -15.48
CA GLY A 130 13.73 5.86 -16.73
C GLY A 130 12.68 4.79 -17.04
N ASP A 131 13.14 3.57 -17.33
CA ASP A 131 12.26 2.41 -17.53
C ASP A 131 11.73 1.83 -16.20
N GLY A 132 12.43 2.08 -15.10
CA GLY A 132 12.11 1.63 -13.75
C GLY A 132 11.26 2.60 -12.93
N ARG A 133 11.25 2.41 -11.61
CA ARG A 133 10.56 3.26 -10.63
C ARG A 133 11.51 3.65 -9.50
N LEU A 134 11.20 4.76 -8.85
CA LEU A 134 11.77 5.15 -7.57
C LEU A 134 10.66 5.09 -6.52
N ALA A 135 10.90 4.32 -5.45
CA ALA A 135 10.05 4.32 -4.26
C ALA A 135 10.64 5.24 -3.20
N ARG A 136 9.87 6.21 -2.72
CA ARG A 136 10.18 6.99 -1.52
C ARG A 136 9.27 6.54 -0.38
N LEU A 137 9.84 6.07 0.71
CA LEU A 137 9.12 5.60 1.89
C LEU A 137 9.35 6.55 3.04
N GLN A 138 8.26 6.92 3.73
CA GLN A 138 8.30 7.58 5.02
C GLN A 138 7.81 6.59 6.07
N LEU A 139 8.69 6.22 6.99
CA LEU A 139 8.49 5.15 7.97
C LEU A 139 8.88 5.62 9.38
N ASP A 140 8.42 4.94 10.43
CA ASP A 140 9.02 5.11 11.75
C ASP A 140 10.40 4.43 11.83
N GLU A 141 11.12 4.63 12.92
CA GLU A 141 12.45 4.05 13.11
C GLU A 141 12.44 2.50 13.13
N LYS A 142 11.46 1.89 13.80
CA LYS A 142 11.33 0.42 13.89
C LYS A 142 11.18 -0.19 12.50
N ARG A 143 10.28 0.35 11.68
CA ARG A 143 10.00 -0.09 10.31
C ARG A 143 11.13 0.20 9.35
N THR A 144 11.83 1.31 9.55
CA THR A 144 13.03 1.63 8.77
C THR A 144 14.12 0.57 8.98
N ASN A 145 14.37 0.18 10.24
CA ASN A 145 15.33 -0.87 10.57
C ASN A 145 14.89 -2.25 10.03
N ALA A 146 13.60 -2.58 10.12
CA ALA A 146 13.06 -3.81 9.57
C ALA A 146 13.20 -3.87 8.03
N LEU A 147 12.90 -2.77 7.34
CA LEU A 147 13.08 -2.65 5.89
C LEU A 147 14.55 -2.84 5.51
N ASP A 148 15.47 -2.13 6.17
CA ASP A 148 16.91 -2.19 5.89
C ASP A 148 17.47 -3.61 6.14
N PHE A 149 16.94 -4.34 7.13
CA PHE A 149 17.30 -5.73 7.41
C PHE A 149 16.79 -6.68 6.31
N LEU A 150 15.49 -6.58 5.96
CA LEU A 150 14.88 -7.44 4.95
C LEU A 150 15.53 -7.26 3.58
N LEU A 151 15.77 -6.01 3.16
CA LEU A 151 16.41 -5.72 1.87
C LEU A 151 17.82 -6.31 1.76
N LYS A 152 18.60 -6.32 2.86
CA LYS A 152 19.91 -6.97 2.91
C LYS A 152 19.80 -8.49 2.82
N SER A 153 18.77 -9.08 3.42
CA SER A 153 18.58 -10.54 3.41
C SER A 153 18.14 -11.11 2.05
N THR A 154 17.45 -10.31 1.23
CA THR A 154 17.01 -10.68 -0.13
C THR A 154 18.08 -10.55 -1.22
N GLN A 155 19.27 -10.00 -0.89
CA GLN A 155 20.38 -9.82 -1.83
C GLN A 155 21.43 -10.95 -1.78
N TYR A 156 21.15 -12.05 -1.07
CA TYR A 156 22.03 -13.23 -0.94
C TYR A 156 21.33 -14.51 -1.37
#